data_AF-A0A1C0VUX4-F1
#
_entry.id   AF-A0A1C0VUX4-F1
#
_cell.length_a   1.000
_cell.length_b   1.000
_cell.length_c   1.000
_cell.angle_alpha   90.00
_cell.angle_beta   90.00
_cell.angle_gamma   90.00
#
_symmetry.space_group_name_H-M   'P 1'
#
loop_
_entity.id
_entity.type
_entity.pdbx_description
1 polymer ?
#
loop_
_entity_poly.entity_id
_entity_poly.type
_entity_poly.pdbx_seq_one_letter_code
_entity_poly.pdbx_strand_id
1 'polypeptide(L)'
;MCYRGNAMNNNLNSISSGLTNEQQQQMAVANMAVAFDYLNFLLENPNALEEIPDSATVIIPTEDTWVNEQNNQIVAQVQKSGGTVYYVQKLVNAA
;
A
#
# COMPACT_ATOMS: atom_id res chain seq x y z
N MET A 1 -24.51 -24.98 8.10
CA MET A 1 -23.73 -24.16 7.14
C MET A 1 -22.96 -23.14 7.94
N CYS A 2 -21.66 -23.34 8.17
CA CYS A 2 -20.84 -22.42 8.97
C CYS A 2 -20.10 -21.49 8.00
N TYR A 3 -20.40 -20.19 8.09
CA TYR A 3 -19.71 -19.14 7.36
C TYR A 3 -18.22 -19.15 7.71
N ARG A 4 -17.37 -19.53 6.76
CA ARG A 4 -15.92 -19.27 6.81
C ARG A 4 -15.72 -17.80 6.46
N GLY A 5 -15.79 -16.93 7.46
CA GLY A 5 -15.35 -15.54 7.34
C GLY A 5 -13.87 -15.51 6.95
N ASN A 6 -13.59 -14.81 5.85
CA ASN A 6 -12.28 -14.72 5.22
C ASN A 6 -11.18 -14.31 6.20
N ALA A 7 -10.15 -15.17 6.33
CA ALA A 7 -8.94 -14.92 7.09
C ALA A 7 -8.09 -13.73 6.57
N MET A 8 -8.51 -13.08 5.49
CA MET A 8 -7.80 -11.95 4.87
C MET A 8 -7.95 -10.63 5.64
N ASN A 9 -9.04 -10.44 6.41
CA ASN A 9 -9.27 -9.17 7.14
C ASN A 9 -8.55 -9.09 8.50
N ASN A 10 -8.00 -10.21 8.99
CA ASN A 10 -7.34 -10.24 10.31
C ASN A 10 -5.83 -9.96 10.25
N ASN A 11 -5.21 -9.99 9.06
CA ASN A 11 -3.76 -9.93 8.94
C ASN A 11 -3.23 -8.50 8.80
N LEU A 12 -3.92 -7.64 8.04
CA LEU A 12 -3.57 -6.20 7.97
C LEU A 12 -3.78 -5.50 9.33
N ASN A 13 -4.80 -5.92 10.09
CA ASN A 13 -5.03 -5.42 11.45
C ASN A 13 -3.89 -5.77 12.42
N SER A 14 -3.16 -6.87 12.17
CA SER A 14 -2.00 -7.27 12.99
C SER A 14 -0.90 -6.19 12.98
N ILE A 15 -0.63 -5.58 11.82
CA ILE A 15 0.38 -4.50 11.72
C ILE A 15 -0.07 -3.27 12.50
N SER A 16 -1.35 -2.90 12.41
CA SER A 16 -1.90 -1.76 13.16
C SER A 16 -1.96 -2.00 14.67
N SER A 17 -2.13 -3.25 15.10
CA SER A 17 -2.37 -3.61 16.51
C SER A 17 -1.17 -3.43 17.43
N GLY A 18 0.04 -3.32 16.86
CA GLY A 18 1.29 -3.05 17.59
C GLY A 18 1.76 -1.60 17.53
N LEU A 19 1.11 -0.75 16.74
CA LEU A 19 1.51 0.64 16.53
C LEU A 19 0.75 1.58 17.47
N THR A 20 1.40 2.64 17.91
CA THR A 20 0.73 3.73 18.61
C THR A 20 -0.17 4.51 17.65
N ASN A 21 -1.14 5.28 18.18
CA ASN A 21 -1.98 6.16 17.37
C ASN A 21 -1.15 7.15 16.54
N GLU A 22 -0.05 7.66 17.11
CA GLU A 22 0.87 8.58 16.43
C GLU A 22 1.57 7.92 15.25
N GLN A 23 2.03 6.67 15.43
CA GLN A 23 2.66 5.88 14.36
C GLN A 23 1.67 5.54 13.25
N GLN A 24 0.43 5.18 13.60
CA GLN A 24 -0.63 4.97 12.61
C GLN A 24 -0.92 6.25 11.82
N GLN A 25 -0.97 7.40 12.50
CA GLN A 25 -1.18 8.68 11.84
C GLN A 25 0.00 9.04 10.92
N GLN A 26 1.25 8.81 11.36
CA GLN A 26 2.45 9.04 10.54
C GLN A 26 2.40 8.21 9.26
N MET A 27 2.10 6.90 9.37
CA MET A 27 1.94 6.03 8.19
C MET A 27 0.84 6.53 7.26
N ALA A 28 -0.32 6.90 7.80
CA ALA A 28 -1.44 7.37 7.01
C ALA A 28 -1.07 8.65 6.26
N VAL A 29 -0.47 9.63 6.92
CA VAL A 29 -0.09 10.91 6.31
C VAL A 29 0.93 10.71 5.19
N ALA A 30 2.01 9.96 5.45
CA ALA A 30 3.05 9.72 4.45
C ALA A 30 2.52 8.96 3.23
N ASN A 31 1.76 7.87 3.45
CA ASN A 31 1.22 7.06 2.36
C ASN A 31 0.12 7.79 1.58
N MET A 32 -0.73 8.59 2.24
CA MET A 32 -1.75 9.38 1.54
C MET A 32 -1.12 10.45 0.64
N ALA A 33 -0.06 11.13 1.09
CA ALA A 33 0.61 12.16 0.30
C ALA A 33 1.07 11.60 -1.05
N VAL A 34 1.84 10.51 -1.04
CA VAL A 34 2.34 9.88 -2.27
C VAL A 34 1.24 9.19 -3.08
N ALA A 35 0.14 8.75 -2.43
CA ALA A 35 -1.01 8.21 -3.13
C ALA A 35 -1.73 9.28 -3.95
N PHE A 36 -1.88 10.51 -3.43
CA PHE A 36 -2.46 11.60 -4.22
C PHE A 36 -1.59 11.96 -5.43
N ASP A 37 -0.27 12.00 -5.26
CA ASP A 37 0.65 12.24 -6.37
C ASP A 37 0.51 11.16 -7.47
N TYR A 38 0.41 9.89 -7.07
CA TYR A 38 0.21 8.80 -8.01
C TYR A 38 -1.17 8.81 -8.67
N LEU A 39 -2.23 9.14 -7.93
CA LEU A 39 -3.56 9.31 -8.52
C LEU A 39 -3.59 10.43 -9.56
N ASN A 40 -2.92 11.55 -9.30
CA ASN A 40 -2.79 12.63 -10.28
C ASN A 40 -2.04 12.15 -11.53
N PHE A 41 -0.93 11.43 -11.36
CA PHE A 41 -0.21 10.81 -12.48
C PHE A 41 -1.12 9.89 -13.31
N LEU A 42 -1.95 9.06 -12.67
CA LEU A 42 -2.88 8.15 -13.36
C LEU A 42 -3.99 8.89 -14.12
N LEU A 43 -4.47 10.03 -13.59
CA LEU A 43 -5.44 10.88 -14.29
C LEU A 43 -4.85 11.48 -15.57
N GLU A 44 -3.56 11.82 -15.55
CA GLU A 44 -2.84 12.34 -16.71
C GLU A 44 -2.37 11.24 -17.67
N ASN A 45 -2.21 10.01 -17.17
CA ASN A 45 -1.68 8.86 -17.90
C ASN A 45 -2.62 7.64 -17.77
N PRO A 46 -3.83 7.69 -18.36
CA PRO A 46 -4.84 6.66 -18.15
C PRO A 46 -4.40 5.25 -18.58
N ASN A 47 -3.49 5.13 -19.56
CA ASN A 47 -2.95 3.82 -19.98
C ASN A 47 -2.16 3.12 -18.86
N ALA A 48 -1.58 3.86 -17.92
CA ALA A 48 -0.86 3.28 -16.79
C ALA A 48 -1.77 2.51 -15.82
N LEU A 49 -3.09 2.74 -15.86
CA LEU A 49 -4.05 1.93 -15.11
C LEU A 49 -4.05 0.47 -15.57
N GLU A 50 -3.80 0.20 -16.85
CA GLU A 50 -3.77 -1.17 -17.40
C GLU A 50 -2.57 -1.98 -16.88
N GLU A 51 -1.52 -1.31 -16.41
CA GLU A 51 -0.34 -1.97 -15.84
C GLU A 51 -0.57 -2.45 -14.41
N ILE A 52 -1.59 -1.91 -13.73
CA ILE A 52 -1.91 -2.28 -12.36
C ILE A 52 -2.73 -3.58 -12.39
N PRO A 53 -2.22 -4.69 -11.82
CA PRO A 53 -2.97 -5.94 -11.81
C PRO A 53 -4.25 -5.83 -11.00
N ASP A 54 -5.29 -6.55 -11.44
CA ASP A 54 -6.55 -6.63 -10.70
C ASP A 54 -6.31 -7.04 -9.24
N SER A 55 -6.96 -6.31 -8.33
CA SER A 55 -6.90 -6.54 -6.88
C SER A 55 -5.48 -6.42 -6.27
N ALA A 56 -4.53 -5.81 -6.97
CA ALA A 56 -3.20 -5.60 -6.42
C ALA A 56 -3.21 -4.63 -5.22
N THR A 57 -2.41 -4.95 -4.22
CA THR A 57 -2.00 -3.96 -3.21
C THR A 57 -0.93 -3.07 -3.83
N VAL A 58 -1.24 -1.78 -3.99
CA VAL A 58 -0.32 -0.80 -4.55
C VAL A 58 0.58 -0.25 -3.45
N ILE A 59 1.89 -0.32 -3.65
CA ILE A 59 2.91 0.19 -2.73
C ILE A 59 3.67 1.30 -3.41
N ILE A 60 3.61 2.49 -2.83
CA ILE A 60 4.26 3.70 -3.34
C ILE A 60 5.38 4.06 -2.35
N PRO A 61 6.63 4.20 -2.81
CA PRO A 61 7.73 4.64 -1.96
C PRO A 61 7.45 6.04 -1.39
N THR A 62 7.70 6.21 -0.10
CA THR A 62 7.64 7.52 0.58
C THR A 62 9.05 8.04 0.85
N GLU A 63 9.18 9.30 1.25
CA GLU A 63 10.45 9.84 1.76
C GLU A 63 10.72 9.44 3.23
N ASP A 64 9.76 8.83 3.91
CA ASP A 64 9.90 8.37 5.28
C ASP A 64 10.38 6.90 5.32
N THR A 65 11.66 6.72 5.66
CA THR A 65 12.29 5.40 5.75
C THR A 65 11.56 4.45 6.68
N TRP A 66 11.07 4.93 7.83
CA TRP A 66 10.35 4.09 8.78
C TRP A 66 9.00 3.64 8.21
N VAL A 67 8.27 4.53 7.53
CA VAL A 67 7.03 4.16 6.83
C VAL A 67 7.30 3.15 5.72
N ASN A 68 8.40 3.30 4.97
CA ASN A 68 8.80 2.34 3.95
C ASN A 68 9.11 0.94 4.54
N GLU A 69 9.73 0.88 5.73
CA GLU A 69 9.92 -0.38 6.45
C GLU A 69 8.57 -1.02 6.83
N GLN A 70 7.60 -0.24 7.30
CA GLN A 70 6.26 -0.78 7.61
C GLN A 70 5.53 -1.23 6.33
N ASN A 71 5.65 -0.48 5.23
CA ASN A 71 5.10 -0.88 3.94
C ASN A 71 5.71 -2.21 3.45
N ASN A 72 7.00 -2.44 3.67
CA ASN A 72 7.63 -3.72 3.35
C ASN A 72 7.08 -4.89 4.20
N GLN A 73 6.70 -4.64 5.45
CA GLN A 73 6.02 -5.65 6.27
C GLN A 73 4.62 -5.98 5.72
N ILE A 74 3.87 -4.96 5.25
CA ILE A 74 2.59 -5.16 4.56
C ILE A 74 2.79 -6.05 3.34
N VAL A 75 3.80 -5.77 2.52
CA VAL A 75 4.11 -6.58 1.33
C VAL A 75 4.37 -8.03 1.69
N ALA A 76 5.24 -8.29 2.67
CA ALA A 76 5.56 -9.65 3.09
C ALA A 76 4.30 -10.41 3.52
N GLN A 77 3.34 -9.74 4.16
CA GLN A 77 2.06 -10.35 4.55
C GLN A 77 1.13 -10.61 3.37
N VAL A 78 0.99 -9.65 2.45
CA VAL A 78 0.16 -9.81 1.24
C VAL A 78 0.67 -10.99 0.44
N GLN A 79 1.97 -11.05 0.17
CA GLN A 79 2.60 -12.16 -0.56
C GLN A 79 2.43 -13.50 0.17
N LYS A 80 2.61 -13.53 1.50
CA LYS A 80 2.37 -14.75 2.30
C LYS A 80 0.92 -15.24 2.21
N SER A 81 -0.04 -14.34 2.04
CA SER A 81 -1.46 -14.68 1.85
C SER A 81 -1.83 -15.02 0.40
N GLY A 82 -0.88 -14.96 -0.53
CA GLY A 82 -1.10 -15.21 -1.96
C GLY A 82 -1.69 -14.00 -2.72
N GLY A 83 -1.67 -12.81 -2.13
CA GLY A 83 -2.09 -11.58 -2.78
C GLY A 83 -1.02 -11.00 -3.72
N THR A 84 -1.47 -10.18 -4.66
CA THR A 84 -0.62 -9.48 -5.61
C THR A 84 -0.17 -8.14 -5.03
N VAL A 85 1.11 -7.80 -5.21
CA VAL A 85 1.68 -6.50 -4.87
C VAL A 85 2.16 -5.83 -6.15
N TYR A 86 1.78 -4.57 -6.34
CA TYR A 86 2.28 -3.72 -7.41
C TYR A 86 3.11 -2.58 -6.81
N TYR A 87 4.38 -2.51 -7.19
CA TYR A 87 5.28 -1.46 -6.74
C TYR A 87 5.29 -0.33 -7.76
N VAL A 88 4.90 0.86 -7.31
CA VAL A 88 5.04 2.08 -8.10
C VAL A 88 6.51 2.48 -8.07
N GLN A 89 7.14 2.62 -9.23
CA GLN A 89 8.47 3.23 -9.27
C GLN A 89 8.34 4.68 -8.81
N LYS A 90 9.32 5.18 -8.04
CA LYS A 90 9.33 6.58 -7.59
C LYS A 90 9.01 7.47 -8.79
N LEU A 91 7.92 8.23 -8.70
CA LEU A 91 7.58 9.23 -9.69
C LEU A 91 8.72 10.23 -9.68
N VAL A 92 9.64 10.09 -10.64
CA VAL A 92 10.67 11.09 -10.86
C VAL A 92 9.90 12.27 -11.42
N ASN A 93 9.79 13.36 -10.65
CA ASN A 93 9.20 14.60 -11.12
C ASN A 93 9.71 14.83 -12.55
N ALA A 94 8.79 14.85 -13.51
CA ALA A 94 9.08 15.44 -14.80
C ALA A 94 9.49 16.89 -14.47
N ALA A 95 10.79 17.14 -14.60
CA ALA A 95 11.40 18.45 -14.36
C ALA A 95 10.89 19.48 -15.38
#